data_AF-A0A1H4QP65-F1
#
_entry.id   AF-A0A1H4QP65-F1
#
_cell.length_a   1.000
_cell.length_b   1.000
_cell.length_c   1.000
_cell.angle_alpha   90.00
_cell.angle_beta   90.00
_cell.angle_gamma   90.00
#
_symmetry.space_group_name_H-M   'P 1'
#
loop_
_entity.id
_entity.type
_entity.pdbx_description
1 polymer ?
#
loop_
_entity_poly.entity_id
_entity_poly.type
_entity_poly.pdbx_seq_one_letter_code
_entity_poly.pdbx_strand_id
1 'polypeptide(L)'
;MSDWAPGGAPTSSSEIHGEADAELTVQNELRLLPWTGPEGKPCYLDTDDREGFMSRLADHIEAEQLGMASELLGQALQALDDETADLEKLKLVAGQLAGALRDVLRVATSRGSRLATPDHPEGE
;
A
#
# COMPACT_ATOMS: atom_id res chain seq x y z
N MET A 1 -14.13 53.22 32.07
CA MET A 1 -15.18 54.04 31.45
C MET A 1 -15.10 53.80 29.95
N SER A 2 -16.12 53.12 29.41
CA SER A 2 -16.57 53.05 28.00
C SER A 2 -15.58 52.51 26.94
N ASP A 3 -15.95 51.67 25.97
CA ASP A 3 -17.28 51.37 25.41
C ASP A 3 -17.25 50.09 24.51
N TRP A 4 -18.45 49.55 24.23
CA TRP A 4 -18.86 48.77 23.04
C TRP A 4 -18.66 47.22 22.91
N ALA A 5 -19.79 46.48 22.93
CA ALA A 5 -20.05 45.17 22.28
C ALA A 5 -20.91 45.43 20.99
N PRO A 6 -21.20 44.52 20.01
CA PRO A 6 -21.39 43.06 20.12
C PRO A 6 -21.06 42.20 18.85
N GLY A 7 -21.32 40.89 18.91
CA GLY A 7 -21.90 40.17 17.75
C GLY A 7 -21.15 38.93 17.24
N GLY A 8 -21.93 37.86 16.99
CA GLY A 8 -21.56 36.76 16.10
C GLY A 8 -21.73 35.37 16.72
N ALA A 9 -22.66 34.59 16.16
CA ALA A 9 -23.22 33.33 16.64
C ALA A 9 -22.23 32.14 16.82
N PRO A 10 -22.59 31.10 17.61
CA PRO A 10 -21.95 29.79 17.50
C PRO A 10 -22.48 29.09 16.23
N THR A 11 -21.66 29.00 15.18
CA THR A 11 -21.97 28.14 14.04
C THR A 11 -21.61 26.70 14.37
N SER A 12 -22.65 25.88 14.46
CA SER A 12 -22.76 24.46 14.08
C SER A 12 -21.49 23.60 14.17
N SER A 13 -21.41 22.83 15.26
CA SER A 13 -20.65 21.57 15.29
C SER A 13 -21.45 20.50 14.55
N SER A 14 -21.19 20.27 13.27
CA SER A 14 -21.74 19.10 12.56
C SER A 14 -21.23 19.04 11.12
N GLU A 15 -19.94 18.77 10.91
CA GLU A 15 -19.41 18.51 9.55
C GLU A 15 -18.19 17.57 9.48
N ILE A 16 -17.81 16.89 10.58
CA ILE A 16 -16.61 16.02 10.60
C ILE A 16 -16.90 14.52 10.40
N HIS A 17 -18.09 14.13 9.93
CA HIS A 17 -18.44 12.71 9.72
C HIS A 17 -18.63 12.32 8.25
N GLY A 18 -18.55 13.25 7.29
CA GLY A 18 -18.71 12.96 5.86
C GLY A 18 -17.40 12.71 5.09
N GLU A 19 -16.26 13.19 5.60
CA GLU A 19 -14.98 13.14 4.88
C GLU A 19 -14.25 11.80 5.07
N ALA A 20 -14.37 11.18 6.26
CA ALA A 20 -13.71 9.93 6.58
C ALA A 20 -14.29 8.72 5.81
N ASP A 21 -15.61 8.70 5.59
CA ASP A 21 -16.26 7.64 4.81
C ASP A 21 -15.94 7.76 3.31
N ALA A 22 -15.91 8.98 2.75
CA ALA A 22 -15.52 9.20 1.36
C ALA A 22 -14.04 8.88 1.10
N GLU A 23 -13.13 9.22 2.03
CA GLU A 23 -11.71 8.87 1.92
C GLU A 23 -11.51 7.35 1.96
N LEU A 24 -12.21 6.63 2.86
CA LEU A 24 -12.18 5.16 2.93
C LEU A 24 -12.76 4.48 1.68
N THR A 25 -13.82 5.03 1.08
CA THR A 25 -14.41 4.47 -0.16
C THR A 25 -13.55 4.74 -1.40
N VAL A 26 -12.89 5.90 -1.51
CA VAL A 26 -12.01 6.21 -2.65
C VAL A 26 -10.74 5.35 -2.63
N GLN A 27 -10.21 5.01 -1.44
CA GLN A 27 -9.11 4.04 -1.33
C GLN A 27 -9.51 2.62 -1.77
N ASN A 28 -10.80 2.29 -1.76
CA ASN A 28 -11.31 1.01 -2.25
C ASN A 28 -11.39 0.95 -3.80
N GLU A 29 -11.49 2.10 -4.45
CA GLU A 29 -11.53 2.21 -5.93
C GLU A 29 -10.14 2.32 -6.57
N LEU A 30 -9.10 2.58 -5.77
CA LEU A 30 -7.74 2.78 -6.26
C LEU A 30 -6.83 1.57 -5.98
N ARG A 31 -6.25 1.01 -7.04
CA ARG A 31 -5.23 -0.04 -6.96
C ARG A 31 -3.89 0.55 -6.56
N LEU A 32 -3.34 0.11 -5.43
CA LEU A 32 -1.94 0.33 -5.08
C LEU A 32 -1.03 -0.37 -6.11
N LEU A 33 -0.13 0.36 -6.76
CA LEU A 33 0.83 -0.20 -7.72
C LEU A 33 2.05 -0.83 -7.02
N PRO A 34 2.70 -1.86 -7.58
CA PRO A 34 3.82 -2.55 -6.94
C PRO A 34 5.14 -1.77 -6.96
N TRP A 35 5.19 -0.63 -7.67
CA TRP A 35 6.30 0.33 -7.65
C TRP A 35 5.95 1.59 -6.87
N THR A 36 6.97 2.32 -6.45
CA THR A 36 6.83 3.66 -5.86
C THR A 36 6.85 4.74 -6.94
N GLY A 37 6.15 5.83 -6.67
CA GLY A 37 6.25 7.05 -7.45
C GLY A 37 7.50 7.86 -7.11
N PRO A 38 7.58 9.08 -7.65
CA PRO A 38 8.61 10.05 -7.27
C PRO A 38 8.71 10.16 -5.74
N GLU A 39 9.94 10.34 -5.25
CA GLU A 39 10.23 10.53 -3.81
C GLU A 39 9.85 9.31 -2.93
N GLY A 40 9.64 8.13 -3.53
CA GLY A 40 9.30 6.92 -2.80
C GLY A 40 7.84 6.86 -2.32
N LYS A 41 6.98 7.76 -2.81
CA LYS A 41 5.57 7.81 -2.41
C LYS A 41 4.78 6.63 -3.00
N PRO A 42 3.75 6.12 -2.32
CA PRO A 42 2.83 5.15 -2.91
C PRO A 42 2.18 5.68 -4.19
N CYS A 43 2.05 4.82 -5.19
CA CYS A 43 1.37 5.12 -6.44
C CYS A 43 0.08 4.32 -6.55
N TYR A 44 -0.95 4.96 -7.07
CA TYR A 44 -2.28 4.38 -7.21
C TYR A 44 -2.75 4.46 -8.67
N LEU A 45 -3.54 3.47 -9.07
CA LEU A 45 -4.17 3.35 -10.38
C LEU A 45 -5.68 3.21 -10.19
N ASP A 46 -6.45 3.94 -10.97
CA ASP A 46 -7.90 3.80 -11.03
C ASP A 46 -8.32 2.38 -11.45
N THR A 47 -9.29 1.77 -10.76
CA THR A 47 -9.74 0.40 -11.04
C THR A 47 -10.85 0.30 -12.08
N ASP A 48 -11.28 1.41 -12.69
CA ASP A 48 -12.30 1.43 -13.76
C ASP A 48 -11.98 0.49 -14.94
N ASP A 49 -10.69 0.28 -15.24
CA ASP A 49 -10.22 -0.70 -16.23
C ASP A 49 -9.33 -1.76 -15.58
N ARG A 50 -9.97 -2.75 -14.94
CA ARG A 50 -9.27 -3.87 -14.26
C ARG A 50 -8.41 -4.70 -15.21
N GLU A 51 -8.69 -4.69 -16.50
CA GLU A 51 -7.88 -5.36 -17.53
C GLU A 51 -7.03 -4.38 -18.36
N GLY A 52 -6.88 -3.13 -17.90
CA GLY A 52 -6.08 -2.13 -18.59
C GLY A 52 -4.62 -2.51 -18.67
N PHE A 53 -3.89 -1.86 -19.59
CA PHE A 53 -2.44 -2.08 -19.76
C PHE A 53 -1.67 -1.92 -18.45
N MET A 54 -1.99 -0.89 -17.66
CA MET A 54 -1.34 -0.63 -16.37
C MET A 54 -1.67 -1.68 -15.33
N SER A 55 -2.89 -2.22 -15.34
CA SER A 55 -3.30 -3.30 -14.43
C SER A 55 -2.52 -4.58 -14.73
N ARG A 56 -2.42 -4.98 -16.00
CA ARG A 56 -1.59 -6.13 -16.41
C ARG A 56 -0.10 -5.94 -16.14
N LEU A 57 0.41 -4.73 -16.35
CA LEU A 57 1.81 -4.39 -16.02
C LEU A 57 2.06 -4.52 -14.51
N ALA A 58 1.10 -4.07 -13.69
CA ALA A 58 1.15 -4.24 -12.25
C ALA A 58 1.11 -5.73 -11.87
N ASP A 59 0.26 -6.55 -12.48
CA ASP A 59 0.24 -7.99 -12.22
C ASP A 59 1.57 -8.67 -12.58
N HIS A 60 2.17 -8.29 -13.71
CA HIS A 60 3.47 -8.81 -14.13
C HIS A 60 4.57 -8.43 -13.13
N ILE A 61 4.65 -7.16 -12.72
CA ILE A 61 5.67 -6.71 -11.76
C ILE A 61 5.45 -7.33 -10.38
N GLU A 62 4.19 -7.49 -9.93
CA GLU A 62 3.88 -8.24 -8.71
C GLU A 62 4.42 -9.68 -8.80
N ALA A 63 4.26 -10.35 -9.94
CA ALA A 63 4.76 -11.72 -10.13
C ALA A 63 6.30 -11.79 -10.13
N GLU A 64 6.97 -10.86 -10.81
CA GLU A 64 8.44 -10.77 -10.83
C GLU A 64 9.01 -10.51 -9.42
N GLN A 65 8.42 -9.57 -8.67
CA GLN A 65 8.84 -9.28 -7.29
C GLN A 65 8.71 -10.51 -6.37
N LEU A 66 7.61 -11.25 -6.48
CA LEU A 66 7.41 -12.48 -5.71
C LEU A 66 8.39 -13.60 -6.13
N GLY A 67 8.69 -13.72 -7.43
CA GLY A 67 9.69 -14.65 -7.95
C GLY A 67 11.08 -14.35 -7.40
N MET A 68 11.53 -13.11 -7.51
CA MET A 68 12.82 -12.66 -6.96
C MET A 68 12.90 -12.86 -5.44
N ALA A 69 11.82 -12.58 -4.70
CA ALA A 69 11.78 -12.83 -3.26
C ALA A 69 11.91 -14.33 -2.92
N SER A 70 11.29 -15.21 -3.72
CA SER A 70 11.42 -16.66 -3.55
C SER A 70 12.84 -17.16 -3.82
N GLU A 71 13.51 -16.65 -4.86
CA GLU A 71 14.89 -17.00 -5.17
C GLU A 71 15.85 -16.53 -4.06
N LEU A 72 15.68 -15.29 -3.61
CA LEU A 72 16.48 -14.72 -2.53
C LEU A 72 16.28 -15.49 -1.21
N LEU A 73 15.05 -15.91 -0.90
CA LEU A 73 14.80 -16.76 0.26
C LEU A 73 15.57 -18.08 0.17
N GLY A 74 15.63 -18.70 -1.02
CA GLY A 74 16.43 -19.90 -1.24
C GLY A 74 17.93 -19.67 -0.99
N GLN A 75 18.48 -18.56 -1.48
CA GLN A 75 19.87 -18.18 -1.23
C GLN A 75 20.14 -17.89 0.25
N ALA A 76 19.19 -17.27 0.94
CA ALA A 76 19.33 -16.96 2.36
C ALA A 76 19.34 -18.22 3.22
N LEU A 77 18.47 -19.19 2.94
CA LEU A 77 18.46 -20.48 3.63
C LEU A 77 19.79 -21.21 3.43
N GLN A 78 20.34 -21.22 2.20
CA GLN A 78 21.67 -21.79 1.94
C GLN A 78 22.78 -21.08 2.72
N ALA A 79 22.70 -19.74 2.85
CA ALA A 79 23.69 -18.98 3.63
C ALA A 79 23.59 -19.23 5.14
N LEU A 80 22.40 -19.57 5.65
CA LEU A 80 22.19 -19.93 7.06
C LEU A 80 22.67 -21.36 7.36
N ASP A 81 22.60 -22.26 6.39
CA ASP A 81 23.10 -23.64 6.51
C ASP A 81 24.65 -23.74 6.35
N ASP A 82 25.28 -22.69 5.82
CA ASP A 82 26.73 -22.60 5.62
C ASP A 82 27.45 -22.15 6.91
N GLU A 83 27.96 -23.11 7.68
CA GLU A 83 28.74 -22.84 8.91
C GLU A 83 30.01 -22.00 8.68
N THR A 84 30.45 -21.86 7.42
CA THR A 84 31.62 -21.06 7.04
C THR A 84 31.26 -19.63 6.58
N ALA A 85 29.97 -19.30 6.52
CA ALA A 85 29.52 -17.98 6.10
C ALA A 85 30.03 -16.89 7.04
N ASP A 86 30.67 -15.87 6.48
CA ASP A 86 31.10 -14.72 7.26
C ASP A 86 29.91 -13.80 7.63
N LEU A 87 30.12 -12.99 8.68
CA LEU A 87 29.11 -12.08 9.21
C LEU A 87 28.68 -11.02 8.19
N GLU A 88 29.55 -10.59 7.28
CA GLU A 88 29.23 -9.55 6.29
C GLU A 88 28.30 -10.09 5.20
N LYS A 89 28.52 -11.34 4.76
CA LYS A 89 27.61 -12.08 3.87
C LYS A 89 26.23 -12.22 4.51
N LEU A 90 26.16 -12.59 5.80
CA LEU A 90 24.89 -12.71 6.52
C LEU A 90 24.16 -11.36 6.64
N LYS A 91 24.87 -10.27 6.94
CA LYS A 91 24.29 -8.92 6.98
C LYS A 91 23.78 -8.48 5.60
N LEU A 92 24.53 -8.77 4.54
CA LEU A 92 24.14 -8.45 3.17
C LEU A 92 22.82 -9.16 2.81
N VAL A 93 22.77 -10.47 3.02
CA VAL A 93 21.57 -11.28 2.76
C VAL A 93 20.38 -10.81 3.59
N ALA A 94 20.58 -10.50 4.87
CA ALA A 94 19.53 -9.96 5.74
C ALA A 94 19.00 -8.61 5.23
N GLY A 95 19.88 -7.73 4.74
CA GLY A 95 19.50 -6.45 4.13
C GLY A 95 18.69 -6.64 2.85
N GLN A 96 19.09 -7.57 1.99
CA GLN A 96 18.34 -7.92 0.78
C GLN A 96 16.95 -8.49 1.12
N LEU A 97 16.88 -9.39 2.11
CA LEU A 97 15.62 -9.96 2.58
C LEU A 97 14.66 -8.89 3.13
N ALA A 98 15.18 -7.92 3.87
CA ALA A 98 14.36 -6.81 4.37
C ALA A 98 13.77 -5.97 3.23
N GLY A 99 14.53 -5.77 2.14
CA GLY A 99 14.04 -5.13 0.92
C GLY A 99 12.95 -5.95 0.24
N ALA A 100 13.22 -7.23 -0.03
CA ALA A 100 12.25 -8.13 -0.66
C ALA A 100 10.96 -8.27 0.15
N LEU A 101 11.05 -8.31 1.49
CA LEU A 101 9.88 -8.37 2.36
C LEU A 101 9.03 -7.10 2.27
N ARG A 102 9.64 -5.92 2.14
CA ARG A 102 8.90 -4.68 1.91
C ARG A 102 8.09 -4.75 0.60
N ASP A 103 8.69 -5.29 -0.45
CA ASP A 103 8.01 -5.46 -1.75
C ASP A 103 6.88 -6.49 -1.64
N VAL A 104 7.12 -7.64 -1.00
CA VAL A 104 6.10 -8.66 -0.74
C VAL A 104 4.91 -8.09 0.04
N LEU A 105 5.17 -7.30 1.09
CA LEU A 105 4.12 -6.64 1.87
C LEU A 105 3.30 -5.68 1.00
N ARG A 106 3.95 -4.94 0.11
CA ARG A 106 3.26 -4.05 -0.84
C ARG A 106 2.36 -4.82 -1.81
N VAL A 107 2.84 -5.93 -2.36
CA VAL A 107 2.05 -6.83 -3.22
C VAL A 107 0.85 -7.40 -2.46
N ALA A 108 1.07 -7.86 -1.22
CA ALA A 108 0.01 -8.41 -0.37
C ALA A 108 -1.07 -7.38 -0.05
N THR A 109 -0.69 -6.14 0.32
CA THR A 109 -1.63 -5.03 0.53
C THR A 109 -2.41 -4.73 -0.75
N SER A 110 -1.73 -4.59 -1.89
CA SER A 110 -2.39 -4.31 -3.17
C SER A 110 -3.42 -5.39 -3.53
N ARG A 111 -3.06 -6.67 -3.38
CA ARG A 111 -3.98 -7.80 -3.63
C ARG A 111 -5.13 -7.84 -2.64
N GLY A 112 -4.86 -7.59 -1.36
CA GLY A 112 -5.87 -7.57 -0.30
C GLY A 112 -6.94 -6.50 -0.53
N SER A 113 -6.54 -5.27 -0.89
CA SER A 113 -7.48 -4.19 -1.21
C SER A 113 -8.39 -4.53 -2.40
N ARG A 114 -7.91 -5.31 -3.38
CA ARG A 114 -8.73 -5.75 -4.52
C ARG A 114 -9.77 -6.82 -4.18
N LEU A 115 -9.63 -7.49 -3.03
CA LEU A 115 -10.57 -8.52 -2.55
C LEU A 115 -11.70 -7.95 -1.69
N ALA A 116 -11.53 -6.74 -1.14
CA ALA A 116 -12.60 -6.04 -0.44
C ALA A 116 -13.73 -5.76 -1.44
N THR A 117 -14.82 -6.53 -1.32
CA THR A 117 -15.99 -6.40 -2.18
C THR A 117 -16.65 -5.06 -1.82
N PRO A 118 -17.10 -4.24 -2.79
CA PRO A 118 -17.96 -3.11 -2.45
C PRO A 118 -19.16 -3.69 -1.70
N ASP A 119 -19.46 -3.15 -0.52
CA ASP A 119 -20.75 -3.39 0.12
C ASP A 119 -21.81 -3.12 -0.95
N HIS A 120 -22.51 -4.17 -1.38
CA HIS A 120 -23.66 -4.02 -2.24
C HIS A 120 -24.74 -3.41 -1.34
N PRO A 121 -25.18 -2.16 -1.55
CA PRO A 121 -26.36 -1.69 -0.84
C PRO A 121 -27.54 -2.52 -1.37
N GLU A 122 -27.96 -3.50 -0.58
CA GLU A 122 -29.26 -4.13 -0.76
C GLU A 122 -30.34 -3.05 -0.53
N GLY A 123 -31.12 -2.76 -1.58
CA GLY A 123 -32.35 -1.94 -1.52
C GLY A 123 -32.42 -0.94 -2.69
N GLU A 124 -33.42 -0.90 -3.56
CA GLU A 124 -34.74 -1.56 -3.69
C GLU A 124 -35.06 -1.72 -5.19
#